data_AF-A0A1F1UN88-F1
#
_entry.id   AF-A0A1F1UN88-F1
#
_cell.length_a   1.000
_cell.length_b   1.000
_cell.length_c   1.000
_cell.angle_alpha   90.00
_cell.angle_beta   90.00
_cell.angle_gamma   90.00
#
_symmetry.space_group_name_H-M   'P 1'
#
loop_
_entity.id
_entity.type
_entity.pdbx_description
1 polymer ?
#
loop_
_entity_poly.entity_id
_entity_poly.type
_entity_poly.pdbx_seq_one_letter_code
_entity_poly.pdbx_strand_id
1 'polypeptide(L)'
;MGNEILEWTREFNLNFIEVPDSFRERPQWKEDFDRFRWYDKGWDITYKLREYFPAVQIVPQFSHFVFSINERRENLGKSPICFPGENLTGHVSIRDIGKND
;
A
#
# COMPACT_ATOMS: atom_id res chain seq x y z
N MET A 1 18.44 -14.36 10.84
CA MET A 1 17.11 -13.73 10.84
C MET A 1 17.03 -12.45 11.67
N GLY A 2 17.38 -12.45 12.96
CA GLY A 2 17.23 -11.27 13.82
C GLY A 2 17.89 -9.98 13.26
N ASN A 3 19.15 -10.09 12.81
CA ASN A 3 19.85 -8.95 12.20
C ASN A 3 19.21 -8.46 10.89
N GLU A 4 18.64 -9.37 10.09
CA GLU A 4 17.96 -9.03 8.82
C GLU A 4 16.69 -8.23 9.06
N ILE A 5 15.89 -8.62 10.07
CA ILE A 5 14.69 -7.89 10.49
C ILE A 5 15.06 -6.52 11.07
N LEU A 6 16.14 -6.45 11.86
CA LEU A 6 16.62 -5.19 12.44
C LEU A 6 17.09 -4.22 11.36
N GLU A 7 17.84 -4.71 10.36
CA GLU A 7 18.27 -3.89 9.22
C GLU A 7 17.08 -3.42 8.38
N TRP A 8 16.15 -4.32 8.03
CA TRP A 8 14.93 -3.97 7.29
C TRP A 8 14.07 -2.92 8.03
N THR A 9 13.96 -3.04 9.36
CA THR A 9 13.28 -2.05 10.21
C THR A 9 14.05 -0.72 10.25
N ARG A 10 15.39 -0.77 10.26
CA ARG A 10 16.23 0.43 10.24
C ARG A 10 16.10 1.19 8.92
N GLU A 11 16.08 0.47 7.80
CA GLU A 11 15.85 1.05 6.46
C GLU A 11 14.53 1.82 6.42
N PHE A 12 13.45 1.25 6.98
CA PHE A 12 12.17 1.93 7.12
C PHE A 12 12.30 3.24 7.92
N ASN A 13 12.82 3.17 9.14
CA ASN A 13 12.93 4.33 10.04
C ASN A 13 13.77 5.48 9.47
N LEU A 14 14.76 5.17 8.62
CA LEU A 14 15.65 6.17 8.04
C LEU A 14 15.08 6.83 6.77
N ASN A 15 14.16 6.17 6.06
CA ASN A 15 13.79 6.57 4.70
C ASN A 15 12.29 6.82 4.49
N PHE A 16 11.43 6.26 5.34
CA PHE A 16 10.00 6.53 5.30
C PHE A 16 9.72 7.98 5.76
N ILE A 17 8.82 8.67 5.07
CA ILE A 17 8.45 10.06 5.37
C ILE A 17 7.05 10.09 5.99
N GLU A 18 6.01 9.80 5.20
CA GLU A 18 4.63 9.86 5.67
C GLU A 18 3.66 9.06 4.79
N VAL A 19 2.47 8.80 5.33
CA VAL A 19 1.31 8.33 4.57
C VAL A 19 0.41 9.53 4.30
N PRO A 20 0.15 9.91 3.03
CA PRO A 20 -0.75 11.01 2.72
C PRO A 20 -2.20 10.64 3.06
N ASP A 21 -3.02 11.65 3.38
CA ASP A 21 -4.47 11.49 3.58
C ASP A 21 -5.18 11.42 2.21
N SER A 22 -4.95 10.31 1.50
CA SER A 22 -5.44 10.09 0.14
C SER A 22 -5.67 8.60 -0.14
N PHE A 23 -6.69 8.30 -0.95
CA PHE A 23 -6.94 6.91 -1.39
C PHE A 23 -6.03 6.47 -2.54
N ARG A 24 -5.46 7.42 -3.29
CA ARG A 24 -4.75 7.18 -4.56
C ARG A 24 -3.26 7.42 -4.47
N GLU A 25 -2.85 8.33 -3.60
CA GLU A 25 -1.44 8.63 -3.46
C GLU A 25 -0.74 7.50 -2.71
N ARG A 26 0.47 7.19 -3.16
CA ARG A 26 1.35 6.25 -2.47
C ARG A 26 2.02 6.95 -1.28
N PRO A 27 2.36 6.21 -0.23
CA PRO A 27 3.19 6.74 0.85
C PRO A 27 4.52 7.30 0.35
N GLN A 28 5.00 8.33 1.04
CA GLN A 28 6.21 9.05 0.69
C GLN A 28 7.44 8.42 1.32
N TRP A 29 8.49 8.33 0.52
CA TRP A 29 9.82 7.87 0.89
C TRP A 29 10.84 8.90 0.37
N LYS A 30 12.05 8.88 0.91
CA LYS A 30 13.16 9.64 0.34
C LYS A 30 13.34 9.33 -1.14
N GLU A 31 13.67 10.36 -1.92
CA GLU A 31 13.65 10.37 -3.40
C GLU A 31 14.40 9.19 -4.04
N ASP A 32 15.55 8.82 -3.47
CA ASP A 32 16.40 7.74 -3.98
C ASP A 32 16.22 6.38 -3.27
N PHE A 33 15.29 6.29 -2.31
CA PHE A 33 15.08 5.04 -1.60
C PHE A 33 14.17 4.10 -2.38
N ASP A 34 14.69 2.92 -2.69
CA ASP A 34 13.92 1.88 -3.37
C ASP A 34 12.94 1.18 -2.40
N ARG A 35 11.76 1.78 -2.28
CA ARG A 35 10.66 1.24 -1.47
C ARG A 35 10.16 -0.13 -1.94
N PHE A 36 10.29 -0.46 -3.22
CA PHE A 36 9.84 -1.76 -3.75
C PHE A 36 10.83 -2.85 -3.40
N ARG A 37 12.13 -2.58 -3.49
CA ARG A 37 13.14 -3.51 -2.96
C ARG A 37 12.98 -3.74 -1.45
N TRP A 38 12.67 -2.71 -0.68
CA TRP A 38 12.35 -2.86 0.74
C TRP A 38 11.10 -3.73 0.97
N TYR A 39 10.07 -3.57 0.13
CA TYR A 39 8.86 -4.37 0.14
C TYR A 39 9.14 -5.86 -0.12
N ASP A 40 9.92 -6.15 -1.15
CA ASP A 40 10.28 -7.51 -1.54
C ASP A 40 11.10 -8.19 -0.44
N LYS A 41 12.07 -7.47 0.16
CA LYS A 41 12.82 -7.94 1.35
C LYS A 41 11.89 -8.27 2.52
N GLY A 42 10.83 -7.48 2.73
CA GLY A 42 9.81 -7.76 3.74
C GLY A 42 9.04 -9.05 3.50
N TRP A 43 8.76 -9.37 2.22
CA TRP A 43 8.16 -10.65 1.85
C TRP A 43 9.10 -11.83 2.04
N ASP A 44 10.37 -11.70 1.66
CA ASP A 44 11.37 -12.74 1.89
C ASP A 44 11.49 -13.09 3.37
N ILE A 45 11.56 -12.07 4.23
CA ILE A 45 11.53 -12.23 5.69
C ILE A 45 10.25 -12.95 6.13
N THR A 46 9.09 -12.54 5.61
CA THR A 46 7.78 -13.13 5.95
C THR A 46 7.71 -14.62 5.58
N TYR A 47 8.20 -14.99 4.39
CA TYR A 47 8.22 -16.38 3.95
C TYR A 47 9.11 -17.23 4.84
N LYS A 48 10.34 -16.77 5.10
CA LYS A 48 11.24 -17.52 5.98
C LYS A 48 10.65 -17.65 7.39
N LEU A 49 9.99 -16.61 7.94
CA LEU A 49 9.33 -16.70 9.25
C LEU A 49 8.23 -17.78 9.27
N ARG A 50 7.46 -17.91 8.19
CA ARG A 50 6.42 -18.96 8.06
C ARG A 50 7.02 -20.36 8.04
N GLU A 51 8.18 -20.52 7.42
CA GLU A 51 8.91 -21.79 7.45
C GLU A 51 9.44 -22.13 8.85
N TYR A 52 9.96 -21.14 9.58
CA TYR A 52 10.47 -21.33 10.95
C TYR A 52 9.36 -21.58 11.97
N PHE A 53 8.18 -21.00 11.77
CA PHE A 53 7.06 -21.07 12.71
C PHE A 53 5.79 -21.57 12.01
N PRO A 54 5.75 -22.83 11.55
CA PRO A 54 4.63 -23.34 10.75
C PRO A 54 3.30 -23.42 11.52
N ALA A 55 3.35 -23.47 12.85
CA ALA A 55 2.17 -23.44 13.71
C ALA A 55 1.66 -22.02 14.01
N VAL A 56 2.37 -20.97 13.55
CA VAL A 56 2.04 -19.57 13.84
C VAL A 56 1.53 -18.91 12.57
N GLN A 57 0.39 -18.22 12.68
CA GLN A 57 -0.11 -17.39 11.59
C GLN A 57 0.72 -16.09 11.52
N ILE A 58 1.50 -15.95 10.46
CA ILE A 58 2.26 -14.72 10.18
C ILE A 58 1.54 -13.90 9.12
N VAL A 59 1.07 -12.72 9.54
CA VAL A 59 0.32 -11.77 8.71
C VAL A 59 1.17 -10.52 8.44
N PRO A 60 1.68 -10.33 7.21
CA PRO A 60 2.42 -9.13 6.87
C PRO A 60 1.49 -7.91 6.81
N GLN A 61 1.92 -6.80 7.41
CA GLN A 61 1.16 -5.55 7.39
C GLN A 61 1.88 -4.41 6.66
N PHE A 62 3.04 -4.63 6.05
CA PHE A 62 3.85 -3.53 5.50
C PHE A 62 3.43 -3.03 4.10
N SER A 63 2.50 -3.70 3.39
CA SER A 63 2.05 -3.26 2.05
C SER A 63 1.47 -1.85 2.02
N HIS A 64 0.90 -1.37 3.13
CA HIS A 64 0.33 -0.03 3.21
C HIS A 64 1.38 1.08 3.28
N PHE A 65 2.67 0.74 3.42
CA PHE A 65 3.77 1.69 3.35
C PHE A 65 4.32 1.86 1.93
N VAL A 66 3.83 1.10 0.94
CA VAL A 66 4.34 1.16 -0.45
C VAL A 66 3.24 1.47 -1.45
N PHE A 67 2.06 0.88 -1.24
CA PHE A 67 0.93 1.03 -2.15
C PHE A 67 -0.13 1.95 -1.55
N SER A 68 -0.79 2.71 -2.43
CA SER A 68 -1.99 3.45 -2.08
C SER A 68 -3.12 2.54 -1.59
N ILE A 69 -4.17 3.11 -1.04
CA ILE A 69 -5.36 2.35 -0.63
C ILE A 69 -6.00 1.67 -1.85
N ASN A 70 -6.12 2.38 -2.97
CA ASN A 70 -6.78 1.86 -4.17
C ASN A 70 -5.98 0.75 -4.85
N GLU A 71 -4.65 0.88 -4.95
CA GLU A 71 -3.82 -0.22 -5.49
C GLU A 71 -3.96 -1.50 -4.65
N ARG A 72 -4.00 -1.38 -3.32
CA ARG A 72 -4.21 -2.55 -2.44
C ARG A 72 -5.60 -3.16 -2.63
N ARG A 73 -6.62 -2.36 -2.93
CA ARG A 73 -7.98 -2.84 -3.19
C ARG A 73 -8.07 -3.54 -4.54
N GLU A 74 -7.51 -2.95 -5.57
CA GLU A 74 -7.46 -3.51 -6.92
C GLU A 74 -6.72 -4.85 -6.93
N ASN A 75 -5.58 -4.95 -6.21
CA ASN A 75 -4.86 -6.21 -6.03
C ASN A 75 -5.70 -7.30 -5.33
N LEU A 76 -6.75 -6.93 -4.60
CA LEU A 76 -7.71 -7.84 -3.96
C LEU A 76 -9.00 -8.01 -4.78
N GLY A 77 -9.05 -7.53 -6.02
CA GLY A 77 -10.23 -7.58 -6.89
C GLY A 77 -11.38 -6.67 -6.42
N LYS A 78 -11.09 -5.65 -5.61
CA LYS A 78 -12.09 -4.71 -5.07
C LYS A 78 -12.05 -3.40 -5.85
N SER A 79 -13.22 -2.79 -6.05
CA SER A 79 -13.32 -1.48 -6.69
C SER A 79 -12.62 -0.38 -5.86
N PRO A 80 -11.98 0.61 -6.50
CA PRO A 80 -11.35 1.73 -5.82
C PRO A 80 -12.36 2.56 -5.02
N ILE A 81 -11.86 3.26 -3.99
CA ILE A 81 -12.61 4.23 -3.18
C ILE A 81 -12.33 5.63 -3.73
N CYS A 82 -13.35 6.47 -3.72
CA CYS A 82 -13.26 7.90 -3.97
C CYS A 82 -13.96 8.66 -2.85
N PHE A 83 -13.56 9.91 -2.63
CA PHE A 83 -14.33 10.79 -1.75
C PHE A 83 -15.70 11.13 -2.37
N PRO A 84 -16.72 11.44 -1.56
CA PRO A 84 -17.99 11.95 -2.08
C PRO A 84 -17.76 13.21 -2.93
N GLY A 85 -18.18 13.18 -4.20
CA GLY A 85 -18.00 14.30 -5.15
C GLY A 85 -16.69 14.29 -5.93
N GLU A 86 -15.80 13.32 -5.74
CA GLU A 86 -14.69 13.08 -6.67
C GLU A 86 -15.24 12.50 -7.98
N ASN A 87 -15.34 13.34 -9.01
CA ASN A 87 -15.78 12.92 -10.34
C ASN A 87 -14.67 12.11 -11.03
N LEU A 88 -14.70 10.79 -10.87
CA LEU A 88 -13.87 9.87 -11.64
C LEU A 88 -14.35 9.75 -13.09
N THR A 89 -13.48 9.29 -13.99
CA THR A 89 -13.88 8.92 -15.36
C THR A 89 -15.02 7.88 -15.30
N GLY A 90 -16.18 8.21 -15.88
CA GLY A 90 -17.41 7.40 -15.78
C GLY A 90 -18.36 7.79 -14.64
N HIS A 91 -18.05 8.83 -13.86
CA HIS A 91 -19.01 9.43 -12.93
C HIS A 91 -20.13 10.12 -13.71
N VAL A 92 -21.38 9.71 -13.44
CA VAL A 92 -22.59 10.41 -13.89
C VAL A 92 -23.23 11.02 -12.65
N SER A 93 -23.26 12.34 -12.56
CA SER A 93 -24.02 12.99 -11.51
C SER A 93 -25.52 12.87 -11.83
N ILE A 94 -26.35 12.65 -10.82
CA ILE A 94 -27.81 12.73 -11.02
C ILE A 94 -28.25 14.13 -11.48
N ARG A 95 -27.40 15.16 -11.27
CA ARG A 95 -27.59 16.52 -11.79
C ARG A 95 -27.31 16.64 -13.30
N ASP A 96 -26.60 15.67 -13.88
CA ASP A 96 -26.30 15.62 -15.31
C ASP A 96 -27.39 14.86 -16.08
N ILE A 97 -28.21 14.05 -15.38
CA ILE A 97 -29.39 13.39 -15.92
C ILE A 97 -30.53 14.42 -16.02
N GLY A 98 -30.51 15.19 -17.11
CA GLY A 98 -31.55 16.19 -17.40
C GLY A 98 -31.11 17.38 -18.27
N LYS A 99 -29.82 17.46 -18.63
CA LYS A 99 -29.28 18.47 -19.56
C LYS A 99 -29.03 17.92 -20.97
N ASN A 100 -29.91 17.03 -21.44
CA ASN A 100 -29.99 16.73 -22.86
C ASN A 100 -31.19 17.50 -23.40
N ASP A 101 -30.92 18.67 -24.00
CA ASP A 101 -31.85 19.35 -24.90
C ASP A 101 -32.07 18.51 -26.17
#